data_AF-A0A7D4CXM1-F1
#
_entry.id   AF-A0A7D4CXM1-F1
#
_cell.length_a   1.000
_cell.length_b   1.000
_cell.length_c   1.000
_cell.angle_alpha   90.00
_cell.angle_beta   90.00
_cell.angle_gamma   90.00
#
_symmetry.space_group_name_H-M   'P 1'
#
loop_
_entity.id
_entity.type
_entity.pdbx_description
1 polymer ?
#
loop_
_entity_poly.entity_id
_entity_poly.type
_entity_poly.pdbx_seq_one_letter_code
_entity_poly.pdbx_strand_id
1 'polypeptide(L)'
;MAVAGQIAIPIPPVPVTLQTLVVMLAGSVLGRRFGTLSMLVFILLAAVGVPVLSGGSAGLGVLMGPTAGFIWGWPLAAFLIGWMTEKSKNLNGVKLTIYHVVFGVILVHMTGVMWMWLGIGMDGRAALLAGSLPFIPGDIVKALLGSVIALKLHKVLSVPGREKTVTGRGSF
;
A
#
# COMPACT_ATOMS: atom_id res chain seq x y z
N MET A 1 -4.70 2.46 7.74
CA MET A 1 -4.55 1.06 7.28
C MET A 1 -5.50 0.12 8.01
N ALA A 2 -5.53 0.14 9.35
CA ALA A 2 -6.42 -0.74 10.15
C ALA A 2 -7.91 -0.64 9.77
N VAL A 3 -8.46 0.57 9.63
CA VAL A 3 -9.86 0.77 9.21
C VAL A 3 -10.14 0.19 7.83
N ALA A 4 -9.21 0.35 6.88
CA ALA A 4 -9.35 -0.18 5.53
C ALA A 4 -9.27 -1.72 5.47
N GLY A 5 -8.65 -2.36 6.47
CA GLY A 5 -8.65 -3.82 6.62
C GLY A 5 -10.01 -4.40 6.98
N GLN A 6 -10.90 -3.60 7.58
CA GLN A 6 -12.25 -4.04 7.94
C GLN A 6 -13.19 -4.04 6.72
N ILE A 7 -12.87 -3.25 5.69
CA ILE A 7 -13.62 -3.24 4.43
C ILE A 7 -12.97 -4.26 3.49
N ALA A 8 -13.39 -5.51 3.67
CA ALA A 8 -12.88 -6.66 2.93
C ALA A 8 -14.03 -7.54 2.42
N ILE A 9 -13.90 -8.02 1.18
CA ILE A 9 -14.74 -9.09 0.65
C ILE A 9 -13.95 -10.40 0.80
N PRO A 10 -14.38 -11.33 1.67
CA PRO A 10 -13.64 -12.55 1.98
C PRO A 10 -13.77 -13.55 0.82
N ILE A 11 -12.84 -13.46 -0.13
CA ILE A 11 -12.69 -14.41 -1.23
C ILE A 11 -11.45 -15.26 -0.93
N PRO A 12 -11.55 -16.59 -0.84
CA PRO A 12 -10.38 -17.44 -0.67
C PRO A 12 -9.48 -17.43 -1.92
N PRO A 13 -8.14 -17.53 -1.78
CA PRO A 13 -7.35 -17.50 -0.55
C PRO A 13 -6.93 -16.07 -0.12
N VAL A 14 -7.23 -15.06 -0.93
CA VAL A 14 -6.84 -13.66 -0.67
C VAL A 14 -8.07 -12.75 -0.71
N PRO A 15 -8.39 -12.05 0.40
CA PRO A 15 -9.53 -11.17 0.43
C PRO A 15 -9.29 -9.93 -0.45
N VAL A 16 -10.35 -9.44 -1.10
CA VAL A 16 -10.33 -8.12 -1.75
C VAL A 16 -10.48 -7.07 -0.66
N THR A 17 -9.54 -6.14 -0.53
CA THR A 17 -9.53 -5.15 0.56
C THR A 17 -9.34 -3.72 0.04
N LEU A 18 -9.64 -2.73 0.88
CA LEU A 18 -9.25 -1.33 0.65
C LEU A 18 -7.82 -1.02 1.14
N GLN A 19 -7.09 -2.02 1.64
CA GLN A 19 -5.76 -1.81 2.20
C GLN A 19 -4.74 -1.34 1.14
N THR A 20 -4.80 -1.88 -0.07
CA THR A 20 -3.91 -1.47 -1.18
C THR A 20 -4.07 0.00 -1.57
N LEU A 21 -5.28 0.57 -1.45
CA LEU A 21 -5.52 2.01 -1.63
C LEU A 21 -4.75 2.83 -0.57
N VAL A 22 -4.74 2.37 0.68
CA VAL A 22 -4.03 3.07 1.75
C VAL A 22 -2.52 3.00 1.56
N VAL A 23 -1.98 1.92 0.99
CA VAL A 23 -0.55 1.83 0.63
C VAL A 23 -0.18 2.90 -0.39
N MET A 24 -1.00 3.05 -1.43
CA MET A 24 -0.82 4.07 -2.46
C MET A 24 -0.88 5.49 -1.87
N LEU A 25 -1.85 5.75 -1.00
CA LEU A 25 -2.00 7.03 -0.31
C LEU A 25 -0.87 7.30 0.69
N ALA A 26 -0.40 6.28 1.42
CA ALA A 26 0.70 6.44 2.36
C ALA A 26 1.98 6.88 1.65
N GLY A 27 2.31 6.25 0.53
CA GLY A 27 3.46 6.66 -0.28
C GLY A 27 3.28 8.06 -0.87
N SER A 28 2.16 8.32 -1.54
CA SER A 28 1.93 9.58 -2.25
C SER A 28 1.75 10.78 -1.32
N VAL A 29 1.06 10.63 -0.19
CA VAL A 29 0.72 11.75 0.71
C VAL A 29 1.78 11.96 1.81
N LEU A 30 2.31 10.89 2.41
CA LEU A 30 3.26 11.00 3.53
C LEU A 30 4.73 11.03 3.05
N GLY A 31 4.98 10.76 1.77
CA GLY A 31 6.31 10.65 1.20
C GLY A 31 7.01 9.33 1.55
N ARG A 32 8.24 9.15 1.05
CA ARG A 32 8.96 7.87 1.13
C ARG A 32 9.31 7.46 2.56
N ARG A 33 9.57 8.41 3.45
CA ARG A 33 10.00 8.11 4.83
C ARG A 33 8.80 7.73 5.68
N PHE A 34 7.84 8.64 5.84
CA PHE A 34 6.69 8.41 6.71
C PHE A 34 5.70 7.41 6.13
N GLY A 35 5.59 7.31 4.79
CA GLY A 35 4.79 6.27 4.13
C GLY A 35 5.30 4.87 4.46
N THR A 36 6.60 4.63 4.27
CA THR A 36 7.24 3.34 4.60
C THR A 36 7.19 3.04 6.09
N LEU A 37 7.51 4.00 6.96
CA LEU A 37 7.42 3.81 8.41
C LEU A 37 5.99 3.46 8.84
N SER A 38 4.97 4.09 8.25
CA SER A 38 3.57 3.76 8.54
C SER A 38 3.23 2.31 8.18
N MET A 39 3.74 1.80 7.06
CA MET A 39 3.54 0.39 6.68
C MET A 39 4.28 -0.56 7.63
N LEU A 40 5.51 -0.24 8.01
CA LEU A 40 6.30 -1.05 8.95
C LEU A 40 5.66 -1.11 10.33
N VAL A 41 5.25 0.03 10.89
CA VAL A 41 4.53 0.07 12.17
C VAL A 41 3.25 -0.74 12.10
N PHE A 42 2.51 -0.66 10.99
CA PHE A 42 1.30 -1.44 10.80
C PHE A 42 1.57 -2.96 10.79
N ILE A 43 2.63 -3.41 10.11
CA ILE A 43 3.04 -4.82 10.09
C ILE A 43 3.48 -5.27 11.49
N LEU A 44 4.21 -4.44 12.23
CA LEU A 44 4.62 -4.74 13.61
C LEU A 44 3.41 -4.90 14.54
N LEU A 45 2.40 -4.03 14.43
CA LEU A 45 1.16 -4.18 15.19
C LEU A 45 0.47 -5.51 14.90
N ALA A 46 0.39 -5.89 13.61
CA ALA A 46 -0.15 -7.18 13.23
C ALA A 46 0.70 -8.34 13.78
N ALA A 47 2.03 -8.23 13.76
CA ALA A 47 2.95 -9.26 14.25
C ALA A 47 2.78 -9.54 15.75
N VAL A 48 2.57 -8.50 16.56
CA VAL A 48 2.32 -8.62 18.02
C VAL A 48 0.88 -9.09 18.32
N GLY A 49 0.05 -9.31 17.30
CA GLY A 49 -1.27 -9.93 17.44
C GLY A 49 -2.45 -8.95 17.45
N VAL A 50 -2.22 -7.67 17.15
CA VAL A 50 -3.33 -6.70 17.04
C VAL A 50 -4.14 -6.99 15.76
N PRO A 51 -5.47 -7.19 15.82
CA PRO A 51 -6.35 -7.61 14.71
C PRO A 51 -6.58 -6.51 13.66
N VAL A 52 -5.50 -6.03 13.03
CA VAL A 52 -5.52 -4.88 12.12
C VAL A 52 -5.51 -5.27 10.65
N LEU A 53 -5.19 -6.53 10.32
CA LEU A 53 -5.21 -7.03 8.95
C LEU A 53 -6.64 -7.32 8.51
N SER A 54 -6.79 -7.79 7.26
CA SER A 54 -8.08 -8.05 6.64
C SER A 54 -8.94 -8.99 7.48
N GLY A 55 -10.22 -8.65 7.65
CA GLY A 55 -11.16 -9.47 8.42
C GLY A 55 -10.82 -9.62 9.91
N GLY A 56 -10.04 -8.69 10.47
CA GLY A 56 -9.60 -8.77 11.87
C GLY A 56 -8.49 -9.79 12.12
N SER A 57 -7.78 -10.22 11.08
CA SER A 57 -6.67 -11.16 11.21
C SER A 57 -5.41 -10.49 11.80
N ALA A 58 -4.53 -11.30 12.40
CA ALA A 58 -3.25 -10.90 12.98
C ALA A 58 -2.32 -12.09 13.25
N GLY A 59 -1.11 -11.78 13.72
CA GLY A 59 -0.13 -12.74 14.19
C GLY A 59 0.82 -13.25 13.11
N LEU A 60 1.86 -13.94 13.55
CA LEU A 60 2.91 -14.47 12.68
C LEU A 60 2.37 -15.46 11.64
N GLY A 61 1.32 -16.23 11.96
CA GLY A 61 0.69 -17.15 11.02
C GLY A 61 0.17 -16.46 9.76
N VAL A 62 -0.38 -15.25 9.87
CA VAL A 62 -0.82 -14.45 8.71
C VAL A 62 0.38 -13.88 7.96
N LEU A 63 1.41 -13.45 8.68
CA LEU A 63 2.66 -12.92 8.11
C LEU A 63 3.56 -13.97 7.46
N MET A 64 3.20 -15.25 7.56
CA MET A 64 3.83 -16.38 6.86
C MET A 64 2.84 -17.14 5.98
N GLY A 65 1.58 -16.70 5.92
CA GLY A 65 0.51 -17.34 5.17
C GLY A 65 0.42 -16.86 3.70
N PRO A 66 -0.66 -17.22 2.98
CA PRO A 66 -0.81 -16.88 1.56
C PRO A 66 -0.77 -15.39 1.22
N THR A 67 -1.14 -14.52 2.16
CA THR A 67 -1.16 -13.07 1.97
C THR A 67 0.16 -12.37 2.30
N ALA A 68 1.14 -13.09 2.88
CA ALA A 68 2.35 -12.48 3.42
C ALA A 68 3.16 -11.71 2.37
N GLY A 69 3.29 -12.25 1.15
CA GLY A 69 4.01 -11.57 0.06
C GLY A 69 3.46 -10.18 -0.25
N PHE A 70 2.14 -10.00 -0.20
CA PHE A 70 1.51 -8.70 -0.39
C PHE A 70 1.83 -7.77 0.79
N ILE A 71 1.71 -8.29 2.02
CA ILE A 71 1.95 -7.54 3.26
C ILE A 71 3.38 -6.99 3.29
N TRP A 72 4.36 -7.86 3.03
CA TRP A 72 5.78 -7.50 2.98
C TRP A 72 6.14 -6.64 1.77
N GLY A 73 5.33 -6.67 0.70
CA GLY A 73 5.46 -5.76 -0.44
C GLY A 73 5.02 -4.32 -0.17
N TRP A 74 4.12 -4.10 0.80
CA TRP A 74 3.55 -2.76 1.06
C TRP A 74 4.59 -1.68 1.45
N PRO A 75 5.56 -1.92 2.36
CA PRO A 75 6.56 -0.90 2.70
C PRO A 75 7.39 -0.47 1.50
N LEU A 76 7.75 -1.41 0.63
CA LEU A 76 8.51 -1.15 -0.59
C LEU A 76 7.67 -0.38 -1.62
N ALA A 77 6.40 -0.77 -1.81
CA ALA A 77 5.48 -0.04 -2.67
C ALA A 77 5.31 1.41 -2.20
N ALA A 78 5.05 1.63 -0.91
CA ALA A 78 4.91 2.96 -0.33
C ALA A 78 6.19 3.79 -0.49
N PHE A 79 7.37 3.18 -0.30
CA PHE A 79 8.66 3.84 -0.50
C PHE A 79 8.81 4.35 -1.93
N LEU A 80 8.58 3.49 -2.92
CA LEU A 80 8.80 3.81 -4.33
C LEU A 80 7.79 4.84 -4.85
N ILE A 81 6.52 4.73 -4.44
CA ILE A 81 5.49 5.74 -4.75
C ILE A 81 5.91 7.09 -4.16
N GLY A 82 6.29 7.12 -2.87
CA GLY A 82 6.70 8.36 -2.22
C GLY A 82 7.95 8.97 -2.84
N TRP A 83 8.95 8.16 -3.16
CA TRP A 83 10.19 8.61 -3.79
C TRP A 83 9.94 9.22 -5.17
N MET A 84 9.13 8.57 -6.01
CA MET A 84 8.77 9.08 -7.33
C MET A 84 7.90 10.34 -7.24
N THR A 85 7.03 10.41 -6.24
CA THR A 85 6.18 11.57 -5.98
C THR A 85 7.02 12.78 -5.57
N GLU A 86 7.93 12.62 -4.61
CA GLU A 86 8.86 13.66 -4.14
C GLU A 86 9.79 14.19 -5.25
N LYS A 87 10.23 13.32 -6.17
CA LYS A 87 11.14 13.69 -7.26
C LYS A 87 10.41 14.34 -8.45
N SER A 88 9.08 14.35 -8.45
CA SER A 88 8.28 14.81 -9.59
C SER A 88 8.16 16.33 -9.63
N LYS A 89 8.81 16.98 -10.61
CA LYS A 89 8.78 18.45 -10.76
C LYS A 89 7.41 19.03 -11.17
N ASN A 90 6.53 18.21 -11.75
CA ASN A 90 5.20 18.59 -12.22
C ASN A 90 4.24 17.42 -11.98
N LEU A 91 3.94 17.17 -10.71
CA LEU A 91 3.07 16.07 -10.30
C LEU A 91 1.64 16.34 -10.80
N ASN A 92 1.06 15.38 -11.51
CA ASN A 92 -0.32 15.44 -12.00
C ASN A 92 -1.01 14.09 -11.83
N GLY A 93 -2.31 14.04 -12.14
CA GLY A 93 -3.14 12.86 -11.90
C GLY A 93 -2.65 11.65 -12.69
N VAL A 94 -2.23 11.85 -13.93
CA VAL A 94 -1.73 10.78 -14.80
C VAL A 94 -0.46 10.17 -14.24
N LYS A 95 0.55 10.98 -13.90
CA LYS A 95 1.80 10.49 -13.31
C LYS A 95 1.55 9.73 -12.01
N LEU A 96 0.69 10.28 -11.16
CA LEU A 96 0.42 9.67 -9.86
C LEU A 96 -0.36 8.35 -10.00
N THR A 97 -1.32 8.27 -10.93
CA THR A 97 -1.96 7.02 -11.31
C THR A 97 -0.94 6.01 -11.84
N ILE A 98 0.00 6.43 -12.69
CA ILE A 98 1.07 5.53 -13.19
C ILE A 98 1.90 4.99 -12.01
N TYR A 99 2.32 5.85 -11.07
CA TYR A 99 3.08 5.41 -9.90
C TYR A 99 2.26 4.42 -9.05
N HIS A 100 0.97 4.68 -8.84
CA HIS A 100 0.08 3.76 -8.12
C HIS A 100 -0.09 2.42 -8.85
N VAL A 101 -0.24 2.42 -10.17
CA VAL A 101 -0.36 1.17 -10.95
C VAL A 101 0.94 0.38 -10.89
N VAL A 102 2.08 1.01 -11.17
CA VAL A 102 3.38 0.32 -11.23
C VAL A 102 3.76 -0.26 -9.86
N PHE A 103 3.64 0.52 -8.79
CA PHE A 103 4.16 0.10 -7.48
C PHE A 103 3.07 -0.42 -6.54
N GLY A 104 1.87 0.16 -6.57
CA GLY A 104 0.76 -0.23 -5.71
C GLY A 104 -0.05 -1.42 -6.24
N VAL A 105 -0.02 -1.67 -7.55
CA VAL A 105 -0.67 -2.81 -8.18
C VAL A 105 0.37 -3.83 -8.61
N ILE A 106 1.16 -3.55 -9.66
CA ILE A 106 2.04 -4.54 -10.29
C ILE A 106 3.06 -5.10 -9.31
N LEU A 107 3.82 -4.25 -8.61
CA LEU A 107 4.83 -4.71 -7.64
C LEU A 107 4.22 -5.48 -6.47
N VAL A 108 3.10 -5.00 -5.91
CA VAL A 108 2.41 -5.68 -4.79
C VAL A 108 1.86 -7.04 -5.23
N HIS A 109 1.32 -7.16 -6.45
CA HIS A 109 0.85 -8.43 -6.99
C HIS A 109 2.02 -9.37 -7.29
N MET A 110 3.11 -8.85 -7.85
CA MET A 110 4.31 -9.64 -8.14
C MET A 110 4.89 -10.24 -6.85
N THR A 111 5.02 -9.44 -5.78
CA THR A 111 5.52 -9.92 -4.48
C THR A 111 4.57 -10.92 -3.84
N GLY A 112 3.26 -10.69 -3.92
CA GLY A 112 2.23 -11.62 -3.44
C GLY A 112 2.22 -12.97 -4.17
N VAL A 113 2.16 -12.96 -5.50
CA VAL A 113 2.16 -14.17 -6.33
C VAL A 113 3.48 -14.92 -6.20
N MET A 114 4.61 -14.22 -6.14
CA MET A 114 5.92 -14.86 -5.97
C MET A 114 6.03 -15.56 -4.61
N TRP A 115 5.48 -14.97 -3.55
CA TRP A 115 5.41 -15.63 -2.24
C TRP A 115 4.50 -16.87 -2.25
N MET A 116 3.33 -16.77 -2.88
CA MET A 116 2.44 -17.93 -3.03
C MET A 116 3.13 -19.07 -3.76
N TRP A 117 3.79 -18.77 -4.88
CA TRP A 117 4.45 -19.78 -5.69
C TRP A 117 5.69 -20.36 -5.00
N LEU A 118 6.62 -19.52 -4.57
CA LEU A 118 7.94 -19.95 -4.10
C LEU A 118 8.01 -20.10 -2.57
N GLY A 119 7.28 -19.26 -1.84
CA GLY A 119 7.33 -19.21 -0.37
C GLY A 119 6.50 -20.30 0.31
N ILE A 120 5.30 -20.58 -0.21
CA ILE A 120 4.40 -21.61 0.34
C ILE A 120 4.11 -22.77 -0.62
N GLY A 121 4.78 -22.81 -1.78
CA GLY A 121 4.77 -23.96 -2.69
C GLY A 121 3.50 -24.16 -3.51
N MET A 122 2.69 -23.12 -3.71
CA MET A 122 1.51 -23.18 -4.56
C MET A 122 1.90 -23.31 -6.04
N ASP A 123 1.12 -24.02 -6.85
CA ASP A 123 1.34 -24.03 -8.31
C ASP A 123 1.34 -22.61 -8.88
N GLY A 124 2.25 -22.32 -9.82
CA GLY A 124 2.44 -20.97 -10.35
C GLY A 124 1.22 -20.41 -11.07
N ARG A 125 0.46 -21.25 -11.82
CA ARG A 125 -0.78 -20.81 -12.45
C ARG A 125 -1.86 -20.56 -11.42
N ALA A 126 -1.98 -21.46 -10.44
CA ALA A 126 -2.92 -21.29 -9.34
C ALA A 126 -2.62 -20.00 -8.55
N ALA A 127 -1.35 -19.71 -8.24
CA ALA A 127 -0.92 -18.50 -7.54
C ALA A 127 -1.30 -17.23 -8.32
N LEU A 128 -1.14 -17.22 -9.64
CA LEU A 128 -1.52 -16.07 -10.48
C LEU A 128 -3.04 -15.85 -10.50
N LEU A 129 -3.82 -16.92 -10.65
CA LEU A 129 -5.28 -16.88 -10.67
C LEU A 129 -5.86 -16.47 -9.31
N ALA A 130 -5.26 -16.96 -8.23
CA ALA A 130 -5.72 -16.73 -6.86
C ALA A 130 -5.21 -15.42 -6.25
N GLY A 131 -4.04 -14.93 -6.69
CA GLY A 131 -3.35 -13.80 -6.08
C GLY A 131 -3.30 -12.53 -6.92
N SER A 132 -3.72 -12.56 -8.20
CA SER A 132 -3.59 -11.38 -9.07
C SER A 132 -4.83 -11.08 -9.91
N LEU A 133 -5.20 -11.97 -10.82
CA LEU A 133 -6.20 -11.66 -11.86
C LEU A 133 -7.53 -11.07 -11.35
N PRO A 134 -8.15 -11.59 -10.27
CA PRO A 134 -9.42 -11.05 -9.76
C PRO A 134 -9.31 -9.63 -9.19
N PHE A 135 -8.12 -9.22 -8.74
CA PHE A 135 -7.92 -7.96 -8.02
C PHE A 135 -7.64 -6.79 -8.96
N ILE A 136 -7.10 -7.06 -10.16
CA ILE A 136 -6.65 -6.03 -11.11
C ILE A 136 -7.73 -4.98 -11.39
N PRO A 137 -8.99 -5.32 -11.76
CA PRO A 137 -9.99 -4.29 -12.07
C PRO A 137 -10.24 -3.35 -10.90
N GLY A 138 -10.37 -3.91 -9.69
CA GLY A 138 -10.58 -3.13 -8.47
C GLY A 138 -9.37 -2.29 -8.10
N ASP A 139 -8.16 -2.79 -8.31
CA ASP A 139 -6.93 -2.06 -7.97
C ASP A 139 -6.59 -0.95 -8.97
N ILE A 140 -6.99 -1.08 -10.24
CA ILE A 140 -6.93 0.04 -11.20
C ILE A 140 -7.88 1.16 -10.76
N VAL A 141 -9.10 0.83 -10.34
CA VAL A 141 -10.04 1.82 -9.79
C VAL A 141 -9.45 2.49 -8.54
N LYS A 142 -8.85 1.72 -7.63
CA LYS A 142 -8.17 2.27 -6.45
C LYS A 142 -6.99 3.16 -6.82
N ALA A 143 -6.20 2.81 -7.83
CA ALA A 143 -5.07 3.64 -8.28
C ALA A 143 -5.54 5.02 -8.77
N LEU A 144 -6.64 5.05 -9.55
CA LEU A 144 -7.27 6.28 -10.02
C LEU A 144 -7.86 7.11 -8.87
N LEU A 145 -8.61 6.47 -7.95
CA LEU A 145 -9.17 7.15 -6.80
C LEU A 145 -8.06 7.70 -5.89
N GLY A 146 -7.02 6.89 -5.64
CA GLY A 146 -5.87 7.27 -4.85
C GLY A 146 -5.16 8.48 -5.42
N SER A 147 -4.99 8.58 -6.75
CA SER A 147 -4.33 9.73 -7.36
C SER A 147 -5.16 11.00 -7.25
N VAL A 148 -6.49 10.92 -7.43
CA VAL A 148 -7.41 12.04 -7.23
C VAL A 148 -7.37 12.53 -5.78
N ILE A 149 -7.44 11.61 -4.81
CA ILE A 149 -7.42 11.92 -3.38
C ILE A 149 -6.09 12.56 -3.00
N ALA A 150 -4.96 11.96 -3.38
CA ALA A 150 -3.63 12.46 -3.04
C ALA A 150 -3.38 13.86 -3.59
N LEU A 151 -3.79 14.16 -4.83
CA LEU A 151 -3.66 15.52 -5.38
C LEU A 151 -4.52 16.55 -4.65
N LYS A 152 -5.75 16.20 -4.25
CA LYS A 152 -6.58 17.08 -3.43
C LYS A 152 -5.92 17.33 -2.07
N LEU A 153 -5.37 16.30 -1.44
CA LEU A 153 -4.67 16.41 -0.17
C LEU A 153 -3.40 17.26 -0.29
N HIS A 154 -2.60 17.10 -1.35
CA HIS A 154 -1.44 17.96 -1.58
C HIS A 154 -1.84 19.42 -1.67
N LYS A 155 -2.90 19.76 -2.40
CA LYS A 155 -3.39 21.15 -2.48
C LYS A 155 -3.82 21.72 -1.13
N VAL A 156 -4.49 20.92 -0.30
CA VAL A 156 -4.97 21.34 1.03
C VAL A 156 -3.81 21.45 2.03
N LEU A 157 -2.87 20.52 1.98
CA LEU A 157 -1.70 20.51 2.85
C LEU A 157 -0.65 21.54 2.44
N SER A 158 -0.64 21.97 1.16
CA SER A 158 0.21 23.05 0.64
C SER A 158 -0.42 24.44 0.79
N VAL A 159 -1.61 24.59 1.40
CA VAL A 159 -2.21 25.93 1.62
C VAL A 159 -1.29 26.74 2.55
N PRO A 160 -0.87 27.97 2.17
CA PRO A 160 -0.02 28.82 2.99
C PRO A 160 -0.65 29.10 4.35
N GLY A 161 -0.02 28.62 5.43
CA GLY A 161 -0.50 28.80 6.81
C GLY A 161 -0.15 27.67 7.79
N ARG A 162 0.25 26.49 7.31
CA ARG A 162 0.63 25.34 8.17
C ARG A 162 2.13 25.06 8.29
N GLU A 163 2.97 25.84 7.62
CA GLU A 163 4.42 25.56 7.51
C GLU A 163 5.20 25.82 8.80
N LYS A 164 4.64 26.57 9.76
CA LYS A 164 5.37 27.02 10.95
C LYS A 164 5.38 26.03 12.13
N THR A 165 4.68 24.91 12.08
CA THR A 165 4.52 24.04 13.27
C THR A 165 5.33 22.74 13.21
N VAL A 166 6.01 22.42 12.10
CA VAL A 166 6.73 21.13 11.95
C VAL A 166 8.22 21.28 11.64
N THR A 167 8.69 22.46 11.21
CA THR A 167 10.12 22.76 11.03
C THR A 167 10.75 23.32 12.31
N GLY A 168 10.65 22.54 13.39
CA GLY A 168 11.43 22.72 14.61
C GLY A 168 12.69 21.85 14.59
N ARG A 169 13.63 22.12 13.69
CA ARG A 169 15.04 21.66 13.64
C ARG A 169 15.63 22.28 12.37
N GLY A 170 16.61 23.16 12.37
CA GLY A 170 17.63 23.52 13.34
C GLY A 170 18.74 24.05 12.47
N SER A 171 18.86 25.37 12.40
CA SER A 171 19.95 26.09 11.76
C SER A 171 21.29 25.64 12.33
N PHE A 172 22.22 25.22 11.47
CA PHE A 172 23.63 25.65 11.37
C PHE A 172 24.25 25.00 10.12
#